data_AF-A0A6N7LVU5-F1
#
_entry.id   AF-A0A6N7LVU5-F1
#
_cell.length_a   1.000
_cell.length_b   1.000
_cell.length_c   1.000
_cell.angle_alpha   90.00
_cell.angle_beta   90.00
_cell.angle_gamma   90.00
#
_symmetry.space_group_name_H-M   'P 1'
#
loop_
_entity.id
_entity.type
_entity.pdbx_description
1 polymer ?
#
loop_
_entity_poly.entity_id
_entity_poly.type
_entity_poly.pdbx_seq_one_letter_code
_entity_poly.pdbx_strand_id
1 'polypeptide(L)'
;MKVLNSKEQQRHRLERDMQRFLEKGGSIKEVPSGVSGTDPVSGKGHQTVLFNGPRETSRTDLSQVAATIDARKHKPKRQRLNPRPQRKLLYDDFGEPLRWVWQDR
;
A
#
# COMPACT_ATOMS: atom_id res chain seq x y z
N MET A 1 22.80 -25.38 0.27
CA MET A 1 21.46 -24.95 -0.21
C MET A 1 20.41 -25.42 0.78
N LYS A 2 19.53 -24.55 1.27
CA LYS A 2 18.45 -24.94 2.18
C LYS A 2 17.34 -25.54 1.33
N VAL A 3 17.11 -26.85 1.42
CA VAL A 3 16.04 -27.50 0.66
C VAL A 3 14.71 -26.98 1.19
N LEU A 4 14.02 -26.18 0.38
CA LEU A 4 12.69 -25.66 0.70
C LEU A 4 11.69 -26.77 0.39
N ASN A 5 11.32 -27.55 1.40
CA ASN A 5 10.24 -28.52 1.23
C ASN A 5 8.93 -27.78 0.91
N SER A 6 8.21 -28.25 -0.11
CA SER A 6 6.88 -27.74 -0.46
C SER A 6 5.88 -27.99 0.67
N LYS A 7 4.84 -27.15 0.76
CA LYS A 7 3.72 -27.36 1.70
C LYS A 7 3.09 -28.74 1.53
N GLU A 8 3.04 -29.25 0.30
CA GLU A 8 2.51 -30.59 0.00
C GLU A 8 3.39 -31.69 0.62
N GLN A 9 4.71 -31.58 0.48
CA GLN A 9 5.66 -32.51 1.10
C GLN A 9 5.59 -32.47 2.63
N GLN A 10 5.31 -31.29 3.21
CA GLN A 10 5.09 -31.14 4.65
C GLN A 10 3.81 -31.86 5.11
N ARG A 11 2.71 -31.76 4.34
CA ARG A 11 1.44 -32.47 4.62
C ARG A 11 1.63 -33.98 4.62
N HIS A 12 2.22 -34.53 3.56
CA HIS A 12 2.47 -35.98 3.47
C HIS A 12 3.45 -36.51 4.52
N ARG A 13 4.37 -35.67 5.00
CA ARG A 13 5.21 -36.04 6.13
C ARG A 13 4.39 -36.11 7.42
N LEU A 14 3.58 -35.10 7.70
CA LEU A 14 2.75 -35.04 8.90
C LEU A 14 1.75 -36.20 8.95
N GLU A 15 1.11 -36.53 7.84
CA GLU A 15 0.19 -37.68 7.73
C GLU A 15 0.87 -39.00 8.11
N ARG A 16 2.07 -39.26 7.59
CA ARG A 16 2.85 -40.46 7.92
C ARG A 16 3.24 -40.50 9.40
N ASP A 17 3.63 -39.36 9.96
CA ASP A 17 4.02 -39.26 11.37
C ASP A 17 2.81 -39.49 12.29
N MET A 18 1.64 -38.96 11.93
CA MET A 18 0.37 -39.21 12.63
C MET A 18 -0.02 -40.69 12.58
N GLN A 19 0.03 -41.31 11.40
CA GLN A 19 -0.31 -42.73 11.25
C GLN A 19 0.61 -43.62 12.10
N ARG A 20 1.92 -43.37 12.07
CA ARG A 20 2.90 -44.08 12.90
C ARG A 20 2.61 -43.92 14.40
N PHE A 21 2.17 -42.74 14.82
CA PHE A 21 1.83 -42.48 16.23
C PHE A 21 0.60 -43.30 16.66
N LEU A 22 -0.42 -43.37 15.81
CA LEU A 22 -1.62 -44.17 16.04
C LEU A 22 -1.32 -45.68 16.06
N GLU A 23 -0.53 -46.18 15.12
CA GLU A 23 -0.12 -47.60 15.05
C GLU A 23 0.64 -48.06 16.28
N LYS A 24 1.40 -47.16 16.93
CA LYS A 24 2.12 -47.43 18.19
C LYS A 24 1.21 -47.37 19.43
N GLY A 25 -0.10 -47.19 19.26
CA GLY A 25 -1.07 -47.08 20.36
C GLY A 25 -1.18 -45.68 20.95
N GLY A 26 -0.65 -44.66 20.27
CA GLY A 26 -0.85 -43.27 20.65
C GLY A 26 -2.30 -42.83 20.45
N SER A 27 -2.81 -41.94 21.31
CA SER A 27 -4.15 -41.38 21.20
C SER A 27 -4.10 -39.89 20.87
N ILE A 28 -4.96 -39.46 19.95
CA ILE A 28 -5.10 -38.04 19.57
C ILE A 28 -6.06 -37.39 20.56
N LYS A 29 -5.61 -36.33 21.22
CA LYS A 29 -6.47 -35.49 22.05
C LYS A 29 -7.00 -34.34 21.20
N GLU A 30 -8.30 -34.31 20.99
CA GLU A 30 -8.96 -33.19 20.33
C GLU A 30 -9.14 -32.05 21.35
N VAL A 31 -8.58 -30.89 21.04
CA VAL A 31 -8.75 -29.67 21.83
C VAL A 31 -9.66 -28.75 21.04
N PRO A 32 -10.82 -28.34 21.58
CA PRO A 32 -11.71 -27.43 20.88
C PRO A 32 -11.02 -26.10 20.56
N SER A 33 -11.45 -25.47 19.47
CA SER A 33 -10.94 -24.16 19.07
C SER A 33 -11.24 -23.11 20.16
N GLY A 34 -10.27 -22.24 20.43
CA GLY A 34 -10.39 -21.16 21.42
C GLY A 34 -10.05 -21.56 22.87
N VAL A 35 -9.91 -22.86 23.17
CA VAL A 35 -9.55 -23.33 24.53
C VAL A 35 -8.03 -23.33 24.77
N SER A 36 -7.24 -23.32 23.69
CA SER A 36 -5.77 -23.19 23.75
C SER A 36 -5.29 -21.76 24.01
N GLY A 37 -6.20 -20.79 24.12
CA GLY A 37 -5.89 -19.44 24.57
C GLY A 37 -5.58 -19.46 26.06
N THR A 38 -4.51 -18.76 26.46
CA THR A 38 -4.10 -18.59 27.86
C THR A 38 -5.29 -18.23 28.75
N ASP A 39 -5.48 -18.98 29.84
CA ASP A 39 -6.51 -18.75 30.85
C ASP A 39 -6.49 -17.27 31.30
N PRO A 40 -7.60 -16.53 31.21
CA PRO A 40 -7.67 -15.15 31.67
C PRO A 40 -7.34 -15.01 33.17
N VAL A 41 -7.48 -16.08 33.96
CA VAL A 41 -7.18 -16.08 35.40
C VAL A 41 -5.69 -16.27 35.68
N SER A 42 -4.94 -16.93 34.79
CA SER A 42 -3.49 -17.17 34.97
C SER A 42 -2.61 -16.06 34.40
N GLY A 43 -3.16 -14.86 34.14
CA GLY A 43 -2.47 -13.56 34.17
C GLY A 43 -1.20 -13.36 33.32
N LYS A 44 -0.85 -14.30 32.45
CA LYS A 44 0.36 -14.27 31.61
C LYS A 44 0.07 -14.63 30.16
N GLY A 45 -1.18 -14.47 29.73
CA GLY A 45 -1.44 -14.20 28.31
C GLY A 45 -0.69 -12.94 27.96
N HIS A 46 0.11 -12.98 26.89
CA HIS A 46 0.92 -11.87 26.40
C HIS A 46 0.06 -10.68 25.95
N GLN A 47 -0.67 -10.06 26.87
CA GLN A 47 -1.03 -8.67 26.79
C GLN A 47 0.21 -7.90 27.24
N THR A 48 1.31 -8.03 26.49
CA THR A 48 2.25 -6.91 26.42
C THR A 48 1.42 -5.80 25.81
N VAL A 49 0.91 -4.97 26.68
CA VAL A 49 0.22 -3.76 26.31
C VAL A 49 1.33 -2.86 25.77
N LEU A 50 1.60 -3.00 24.47
CA LEU A 50 2.79 -2.46 23.80
C LEU A 50 2.88 -0.92 23.87
N PHE A 51 1.84 -0.24 24.37
CA PHE A 51 1.67 1.21 24.30
C PHE A 51 1.11 1.83 25.60
N ASN A 52 1.56 1.36 26.77
CA ASN A 52 1.08 1.87 28.07
C ASN A 52 1.98 2.96 28.68
N GLY A 53 3.00 3.41 27.95
CA GLY A 53 3.80 4.54 28.38
C GLY A 53 3.00 5.85 28.30
N PRO A 54 3.29 6.84 29.18
CA PRO A 54 2.77 8.19 28.99
C PRO A 54 3.14 8.65 27.58
N ARG A 55 2.13 9.04 26.79
CA ARG A 55 2.37 9.59 25.44
C ARG A 55 3.24 10.82 25.62
N GLU A 56 4.43 10.82 25.02
CA GLU A 56 5.34 11.98 25.06
C GLU A 56 4.55 13.25 24.71
N THR A 57 4.52 14.19 25.65
CA THR A 57 3.67 15.39 25.60
C THR A 57 4.08 16.34 24.47
N SER A 58 5.34 16.27 24.02
CA SER A 58 5.89 17.16 22.99
C SER A 58 6.14 16.41 21.68
N ARG A 59 5.12 16.34 20.82
CA ARG A 59 5.35 16.01 19.41
C ARG A 59 5.69 17.30 18.67
N THR A 60 6.75 17.28 17.86
CA THR A 60 7.07 18.38 16.95
C THR A 60 6.04 18.39 15.82
N ASP A 61 5.35 19.52 15.63
CA ASP A 61 4.44 19.66 14.50
C ASP A 61 5.22 19.73 13.18
N LEU A 62 4.90 18.80 12.27
CA LEU A 62 5.47 18.72 10.93
C LEU A 62 4.46 19.06 9.84
N SER A 63 3.26 19.56 10.21
CA SER A 63 2.18 19.93 9.29
C SER A 63 2.66 20.83 8.16
N GLN A 64 3.45 21.86 8.47
CA GLN A 64 3.99 22.81 7.50
C GLN A 64 5.01 22.16 6.54
N VAL A 65 5.85 21.25 7.05
CA VAL A 65 6.84 20.52 6.25
C VAL A 65 6.12 19.58 5.28
N ALA A 66 5.11 18.85 5.76
CA ALA A 66 4.27 17.99 4.95
C ALA A 66 3.54 18.78 3.86
N ALA A 67 2.92 19.91 4.21
CA ALA A 67 2.25 20.79 3.24
C ALA A 67 3.21 21.30 2.15
N THR A 68 4.45 21.62 2.53
CA THR A 68 5.50 22.04 1.56
C THR A 68 5.89 20.92 0.61
N ILE A 69 5.98 19.68 1.10
CA ILE A 69 6.28 18.50 0.26
C ILE A 69 5.14 18.23 -0.71
N ASP A 70 3.89 18.28 -0.25
CA ASP A 70 2.73 18.02 -1.09
C ASP A 70 2.53 19.10 -2.15
N ALA A 71 2.80 20.37 -1.82
CA ALA A 71 2.81 21.46 -2.80
C ALA A 71 3.79 21.23 -3.96
N ARG A 72 4.91 20.51 -3.73
CA ARG A 72 5.87 20.17 -4.79
C ARG A 72 5.42 19.01 -5.68
N LYS A 73 4.61 18.09 -5.14
CA LYS A 73 4.10 16.93 -5.92
C LYS A 73 3.13 17.36 -7.00
N HIS A 74 2.36 18.43 -6.76
CA HIS A 74 1.41 18.96 -7.73
C HIS A 74 2.08 20.01 -8.61
N LYS A 75 2.31 19.68 -9.89
CA LYS A 75 2.70 20.70 -10.87
C LYS A 75 1.58 21.74 -10.97
N PRO A 76 1.86 23.05 -10.88
CA PRO A 76 0.83 24.05 -11.06
C PRO A 76 0.21 23.85 -12.44
N LYS A 77 -1.12 23.71 -12.50
CA LYS A 77 -1.84 23.72 -13.77
C LYS A 77 -1.48 25.03 -14.46
N ARG A 78 -0.85 24.95 -15.64
CA ARG A 78 -0.56 26.13 -16.44
C ARG A 78 -1.88 26.87 -16.66
N GLN A 79 -1.98 28.08 -16.14
CA GLN A 79 -3.12 28.95 -16.43
C GLN A 79 -3.17 29.09 -17.95
N ARG A 80 -4.31 28.72 -18.54
CA ARG A 80 -4.56 28.96 -19.95
C ARG A 80 -4.64 30.47 -20.12
N LEU A 81 -3.59 31.05 -20.72
CA LEU A 81 -3.63 32.44 -21.13
C LEU A 81 -4.77 32.62 -22.14
N ASN A 82 -5.51 33.72 -22.01
CA ASN A 82 -6.50 34.10 -23.01
C ASN A 82 -5.80 34.20 -24.38
N PRO A 83 -6.37 33.61 -25.43
CA PRO A 83 -5.77 33.68 -26.75
C PRO A 83 -5.65 35.14 -27.17
N ARG A 84 -4.45 35.54 -27.59
CA ARG A 84 -4.23 36.86 -28.17
C ARG A 84 -4.50 36.80 -29.68
N PRO A 85 -4.93 37.92 -30.30
CA PRO A 85 -5.04 38.00 -31.74
C PRO A 85 -3.75 37.55 -32.40
N GLN A 86 -3.84 36.66 -33.39
CA GLN A 86 -2.68 36.20 -34.15
C GLN A 86 -2.75 36.71 -35.58
N ARG A 87 -1.60 37.17 -36.11
CA ARG A 87 -1.47 37.50 -37.53
C ARG A 87 -1.41 36.21 -38.33
N LYS A 88 -2.36 36.03 -39.25
CA LYS A 88 -2.33 34.95 -40.23
C LYS A 88 -2.15 35.53 -41.63
N LEU A 89 -1.31 34.88 -42.42
CA LEU A 89 -1.13 35.20 -43.83
C LEU A 89 -2.26 34.53 -44.60
N LEU A 90 -3.05 35.32 -45.32
CA LEU A 90 -4.09 34.83 -46.19
C LEU A 90 -3.47 34.41 -47.52
N TYR A 91 -3.91 33.29 -48.06
CA TYR A 91 -3.48 32.77 -49.35
C TYR A 91 -4.65 32.79 -50.33
N ASP A 92 -4.37 33.08 -51.60
CA ASP A 92 -5.34 32.96 -52.71
C ASP A 92 -5.57 31.48 -53.09
N ASP A 93 -6.52 31.22 -53.98
CA ASP A 93 -6.86 29.88 -54.48
C ASP A 93 -5.68 29.17 -55.19
N PHE A 94 -4.66 29.93 -55.58
CA PHE A 94 -3.39 29.45 -56.13
C PHE A 94 -2.24 29.34 -55.10
N GLY A 95 -2.50 29.62 -53.81
CA GLY A 95 -1.50 29.52 -52.74
C GLY A 95 -0.54 30.71 -52.64
N GLU A 96 -0.77 31.78 -53.39
CA GLU A 96 0.01 33.01 -53.31
C GLU A 96 -0.35 33.84 -52.06
N PRO A 97 0.62 34.43 -51.36
CA PRO A 97 0.35 35.20 -50.15
C PRO A 97 -0.27 36.57 -50.49
N LEU A 98 -1.49 36.82 -50.03
CA LEU A 98 -2.24 38.05 -50.30
C LEU A 98 -1.95 39.13 -49.25
N ARG A 99 -2.29 38.87 -47.99
CA ARG A 99 -2.16 39.86 -46.90
C ARG A 99 -2.16 39.23 -45.51
N TRP A 100 -1.64 39.99 -44.54
CA TRP A 100 -1.77 39.66 -43.13
C TRP A 100 -3.10 40.14 -42.57
N VAL A 101 -3.85 39.24 -41.94
CA VAL A 101 -5.08 39.56 -41.22
C VAL A 101 -4.92 39.18 -39.75
N TRP A 102 -5.40 40.04 -38.86
CA TRP A 102 -5.51 39.72 -37.44
C TRP A 102 -6.75 38.86 -37.23
N GLN A 103 -6.58 37.65 -36.70
CA GLN A 103 -7.69 36.79 -36.32
C GLN A 103 -7.79 36.76 -34.80
N ASP A 104 -8.91 37.25 -34.28
CA ASP A 104 -9.35 36.96 -32.92
C ASP A 104 -9.84 35.51 -32.87
N ARG A 105 -9.36 34.75 -31.88
CA ARG A 105 -9.63 33.32 -31.76
C ARG A 105 -10.76 33.05 -30.78
#